data_AF-A0A2I0W0L2-F1
#
_entry.id   AF-A0A2I0W0L2-F1
#
_cell.length_a   1.000
_cell.length_b   1.000
_cell.length_c   1.000
_cell.angle_alpha   90.00
_cell.angle_beta   90.00
_cell.angle_gamma   90.00
#
_symmetry.space_group_name_H-M   'P 1'
#
loop_
_entity.id
_entity.type
_entity.pdbx_description
1 polymer ?
#
loop_
_entity_poly.entity_id
_entity_poly.type
_entity_poly.pdbx_seq_one_letter_code
_entity_poly.pdbx_strand_id
1 'polypeptide(L)'
;MPNPKAGTVTADIPLAIQEFKKGKVEYRVDKTGIVHLPFGKANFPEEDLIVNFMAAVRSVEVNKPPGAKGVYWKSAHICSSMGPSIKLNIREMLDYKAPTPA
;
A
#
# COMPACT_ATOMS: atom_id res chain seq x y z
N MET A 1 4.69 -11.65 12.96
CA MET A 1 4.12 -12.46 14.06
C MET A 1 2.67 -12.76 13.69
N PRO A 2 2.16 -14.00 13.85
CA PRO A 2 0.79 -14.33 13.47
C PRO A 2 -0.23 -13.50 14.26
N ASN A 3 -1.16 -12.88 13.56
CA ASN A 3 -2.19 -12.02 14.11
C ASN A 3 -3.57 -12.39 13.51
N PRO A 4 -4.62 -12.55 14.34
CA PRO A 4 -5.98 -12.78 13.84
C PRO A 4 -6.50 -11.67 12.92
N LYS A 5 -6.16 -10.40 13.19
CA LYS A 5 -6.56 -9.27 12.34
C LYS A 5 -5.91 -9.29 10.96
N ALA A 6 -4.77 -9.95 10.87
CA ALA A 6 -4.02 -10.14 9.63
C ALA A 6 -4.59 -11.28 8.77
N GLY A 7 -5.51 -12.11 9.30
CA GLY A 7 -5.97 -13.31 8.62
C GLY A 7 -4.90 -14.41 8.54
N THR A 8 -3.77 -14.24 9.22
CA THR A 8 -2.74 -15.29 9.40
C THR A 8 -3.15 -16.37 10.42
N VAL A 9 -4.22 -16.12 11.19
CA VAL A 9 -4.81 -17.10 12.12
C VAL A 9 -6.26 -17.31 11.69
N THR A 10 -6.48 -18.26 10.77
CA THR A 10 -7.79 -18.62 10.23
C THR A 10 -8.01 -20.14 10.29
N ALA A 11 -9.28 -20.56 10.27
CA ALA A 11 -9.63 -21.97 10.13
C ALA A 11 -9.34 -22.49 8.71
N ASP A 12 -9.42 -21.61 7.70
CA ASP A 12 -9.22 -21.94 6.28
C ASP A 12 -7.77 -21.72 5.83
N ILE A 13 -6.91 -22.68 6.19
CA ILE A 13 -5.49 -22.74 5.83
C ILE A 13 -5.24 -22.70 4.30
N PRO A 14 -5.96 -23.44 3.43
CA PRO A 14 -5.61 -23.49 2.00
C PRO A 14 -5.84 -22.15 1.29
N LEU A 15 -6.90 -21.43 1.64
CA LEU A 15 -7.17 -20.10 1.09
C LEU A 15 -6.12 -19.09 1.56
N ALA A 16 -5.76 -19.11 2.85
CA ALA A 16 -4.72 -18.24 3.39
C ALA A 16 -3.38 -18.44 2.67
N ILE A 17 -2.95 -19.69 2.44
CA ILE A 17 -1.70 -19.98 1.72
C ILE A 17 -1.75 -19.42 0.29
N GLN A 18 -2.87 -19.57 -0.42
CA GLN A 18 -3.01 -19.03 -1.78
C GLN A 18 -2.95 -17.49 -1.80
N GLU A 19 -3.59 -16.83 -0.84
CA GLU A 19 -3.55 -15.37 -0.73
C GLU A 19 -2.16 -14.83 -0.37
N PHE A 20 -1.45 -15.47 0.56
CA PHE A 20 -0.08 -15.10 0.89
C PHE A 20 0.86 -15.31 -0.30
N LYS A 21 0.67 -16.40 -1.07
CA LYS A 21 1.46 -16.67 -2.27
C LYS A 21 1.22 -15.64 -3.38
N LYS A 22 0.04 -15.04 -3.44
CA LYS A 22 -0.29 -13.92 -4.35
C LYS A 22 0.34 -12.58 -3.93
N GLY A 23 1.10 -12.55 -2.83
CA GLY A 23 1.83 -11.35 -2.40
C GLY A 23 1.00 -10.39 -1.55
N LYS A 24 0.02 -10.89 -0.79
CA LYS A 24 -0.74 -10.08 0.16
C LYS A 24 0.19 -9.42 1.18
N VAL A 25 0.26 -8.09 1.15
CA VAL A 25 1.04 -7.30 2.12
C VAL A 25 0.10 -6.69 3.14
N GLU A 26 0.41 -6.91 4.40
CA GLU A 26 -0.30 -6.32 5.52
C GLU A 26 0.34 -4.99 5.91
N TYR A 27 -0.49 -3.97 6.08
CA TYR A 27 -0.07 -2.69 6.62
C TYR A 27 -0.92 -2.30 7.81
N ARG A 28 -0.28 -1.61 8.74
CA ARG A 28 -0.91 -1.05 9.93
C ARG A 28 -0.48 0.39 10.09
N VAL A 29 -1.39 1.19 10.60
CA VAL A 29 -1.09 2.55 11.06
C VAL A 29 -0.19 2.48 12.30
N ASP A 30 0.85 3.29 12.32
CA ASP A 30 1.69 3.47 13.50
C ASP A 30 0.99 4.33 14.57
N LYS A 31 1.70 4.69 15.64
CA LYS A 31 1.14 5.57 16.69
C LYS A 31 0.99 7.03 16.23
N THR A 32 1.71 7.44 15.19
CA THR A 32 1.71 8.81 14.68
C THR A 32 0.66 9.03 13.58
N GLY A 33 -0.02 7.98 13.14
CA GLY A 33 -1.05 8.05 12.09
C GLY A 33 -0.51 7.83 10.68
N ILE A 34 0.73 7.36 10.54
CA ILE A 34 1.43 7.12 9.28
C ILE A 34 1.33 5.64 8.92
N VAL A 35 1.10 5.37 7.63
CA VAL A 35 1.14 4.03 7.05
C VAL A 35 2.44 3.87 6.27
N HIS A 36 3.19 2.82 6.59
CA HIS A 36 4.39 2.44 5.85
C HIS A 36 4.11 1.16 5.09
N LEU A 37 4.34 1.18 3.77
CA LEU A 37 4.16 0.01 2.91
C LEU A 37 5.31 -0.08 1.90
N PRO A 38 6.07 -1.19 1.87
CA PRO A 38 6.97 -1.48 0.77
C PRO A 38 6.16 -1.99 -0.43
N PHE A 39 6.22 -1.29 -1.57
CA PHE A 39 5.51 -1.66 -2.80
C PHE A 39 6.42 -2.34 -3.84
N GLY A 40 7.71 -2.52 -3.55
CA GLY A 40 8.65 -3.17 -4.47
C GLY A 40 10.10 -3.07 -4.03
N LYS A 41 11.00 -3.50 -4.92
CA LYS A 41 12.45 -3.34 -4.80
C LYS A 41 12.96 -2.48 -5.96
N ALA A 42 14.13 -1.87 -5.80
CA ALA A 42 14.76 -1.05 -6.84
C ALA A 42 15.07 -1.80 -8.15
N ASN A 43 15.06 -3.13 -8.13
CA ASN A 43 15.34 -3.97 -9.30
C ASN A 43 14.07 -4.37 -10.09
N PHE A 44 12.89 -3.85 -9.73
CA PHE A 44 11.66 -4.11 -10.47
C PHE A 44 11.56 -3.16 -11.66
N PRO A 45 10.91 -3.57 -12.76
CA PRO A 45 10.68 -2.67 -13.87
C PRO A 45 9.76 -1.52 -13.44
N GLU A 46 9.92 -0.36 -14.10
CA GLU A 46 9.22 0.86 -13.74
C GLU A 46 7.69 0.70 -13.79
N GLU A 47 7.20 -0.03 -14.80
CA GLU A 47 5.78 -0.32 -14.99
C GLU A 47 5.17 -1.07 -13.81
N ASP A 48 5.83 -2.12 -13.32
CA ASP A 48 5.36 -2.90 -12.17
C ASP A 48 5.38 -2.08 -10.88
N LEU A 49 6.39 -1.21 -10.70
CA LEU A 49 6.47 -0.33 -9.54
C LEU A 49 5.29 0.66 -9.52
N ILE A 50 4.91 1.19 -10.69
CA ILE A 50 3.75 2.09 -10.83
C ILE A 50 2.46 1.34 -10.51
N VAL A 51 2.27 0.14 -11.05
CA VAL A 51 1.07 -0.69 -10.81
C VAL A 51 0.93 -1.03 -9.32
N ASN A 52 2.02 -1.46 -8.67
CA ASN A 52 2.02 -1.79 -7.24
C ASN A 52 1.74 -0.57 -6.36
N PHE A 53 2.31 0.58 -6.71
CA PHE A 53 2.06 1.83 -6.00
C PHE A 53 0.59 2.26 -6.09
N MET A 54 -0.02 2.21 -7.28
CA MET A 54 -1.44 2.50 -7.46
C MET A 54 -2.34 1.53 -6.69
N ALA A 55 -2.00 0.23 -6.69
CA ALA A 55 -2.74 -0.77 -5.94
C ALA A 55 -2.71 -0.48 -4.42
N ALA A 56 -1.54 -0.08 -3.90
CA ALA A 56 -1.37 0.32 -2.51
C ALA A 56 -2.22 1.54 -2.14
N VAL A 57 -2.16 2.61 -2.92
CA VAL A 57 -2.94 3.84 -2.70
C VAL A 57 -4.44 3.54 -2.71
N ARG A 58 -4.91 2.76 -3.69
CA ARG A 58 -6.32 2.37 -3.79
C ARG A 58 -6.78 1.53 -2.61
N SER A 59 -5.95 0.59 -2.15
CA SER A 59 -6.24 -0.21 -0.95
C SER A 59 -6.38 0.68 0.29
N VAL A 60 -5.52 1.69 0.45
CA VAL A 60 -5.61 2.63 1.59
C VAL A 60 -6.90 3.45 1.53
N GLU A 61 -7.29 3.93 0.34
CA GLU A 61 -8.52 4.72 0.17
C GLU A 61 -9.79 3.90 0.47
N VAL A 62 -9.86 2.64 0.02
CA VAL A 62 -10.99 1.74 0.31
C VAL A 62 -11.10 1.43 1.81
N ASN A 63 -9.97 1.34 2.51
CA ASN A 63 -9.92 1.08 3.95
C ASN A 63 -10.03 2.35 4.82
N LYS A 64 -10.40 3.49 4.23
CA LYS A 64 -10.62 4.74 4.97
C LYS A 64 -11.78 4.56 5.96
N PRO A 65 -11.57 4.83 7.27
CA PRO A 65 -12.63 4.68 8.25
C PRO A 65 -13.71 5.77 8.05
N PRO A 66 -15.01 5.43 8.21
CA PRO A 66 -16.12 6.36 7.98
C PRO A 66 -16.13 7.56 8.96
N GLY A 67 -15.46 7.43 10.10
CA GLY A 67 -15.30 8.51 11.09
C GLY A 67 -14.20 9.53 10.73
N ALA A 68 -13.40 9.31 9.68
CA ALA A 68 -12.36 10.25 9.28
C ALA A 68 -12.95 11.52 8.66
N LYS A 69 -12.93 12.62 9.42
CA LYS A 69 -13.37 13.94 8.97
C LYS A 69 -12.19 14.76 8.42
N GLY A 70 -12.43 15.49 7.34
CA GLY A 70 -11.45 16.39 6.72
C GLY A 70 -10.53 15.72 5.71
N VAL A 71 -9.35 16.32 5.50
CA VAL A 71 -8.36 15.85 4.52
C VAL A 71 -7.68 14.57 5.06
N TYR A 72 -7.92 13.45 4.38
CA TYR A 72 -7.39 12.14 4.79
C TYR A 72 -5.89 12.03 4.52
N TRP A 73 -5.44 12.48 3.34
CA TRP A 73 -4.03 12.49 2.94
C TRP A 73 -3.40 13.85 3.22
N LYS A 74 -2.50 13.93 4.23
CA LYS A 74 -1.78 15.18 4.55
C LYS A 74 -0.50 15.34 3.76
N SER A 75 0.28 14.27 3.64
CA SER A 75 1.50 14.21 2.85
C SER A 75 1.76 12.76 2.43
N ALA A 76 2.43 12.61 1.28
CA ALA A 76 2.90 11.33 0.78
C ALA A 76 4.38 11.47 0.42
N HIS A 77 5.18 10.50 0.82
CA HIS A 77 6.63 10.49 0.61
C HIS A 77 7.06 9.10 0.15
N ILE A 78 7.96 9.07 -0.84
CA ILE A 78 8.63 7.85 -1.28
C ILE A 78 10.10 7.94 -0.87
N CYS A 79 10.62 6.88 -0.27
CA CYS A 79 12.04 6.73 -0.01
C CYS A 79 12.50 5.30 -0.33
N SER A 80 13.80 5.16 -0.61
CA SER A 80 14.48 3.87 -0.58
C SER A 80 14.97 3.59 0.85
N SER A 81 15.37 2.35 1.14
CA SER A 81 15.80 1.91 2.49
C SER A 81 16.83 2.82 3.14
N MET A 82 17.75 3.40 2.34
CA MET A 82 18.80 4.31 2.80
C MET A 82 18.86 5.61 1.97
N GLY A 83 17.77 5.98 1.30
CA GLY A 83 17.72 7.12 0.38
C GLY A 83 17.00 8.34 0.96
N PRO A 84 17.26 9.55 0.42
CA PRO A 84 16.48 10.74 0.76
C PRO A 84 15.01 10.53 0.35
N SER A 85 14.10 11.17 1.09
CA SER A 85 12.67 11.11 0.79
C SER A 85 12.27 12.14 -0.28
N ILE A 86 11.48 11.71 -1.26
CA ILE A 86 10.86 12.58 -2.25
C ILE A 86 9.40 12.78 -1.86
N LYS A 87 8.97 14.04 -1.75
CA LYS A 87 7.58 14.38 -1.47
C LYS A 87 6.77 14.28 -2.76
N LEU A 88 5.66 13.56 -2.71
CA LEU A 88 4.73 13.44 -3.83
C LEU A 88 3.63 14.50 -3.76
N ASN A 89 3.08 14.81 -4.93
CA ASN A 89 1.86 15.59 -5.06
C ASN A 89 0.64 14.67 -4.86
N ILE A 90 -0.19 15.00 -3.88
CA ILE A 90 -1.33 14.17 -3.47
C ILE A 90 -2.44 14.19 -4.52
N ARG A 91 -2.67 15.32 -5.19
CA ARG A 91 -3.72 15.42 -6.20
C ARG A 91 -3.40 14.56 -7.41
N GLU A 92 -2.19 14.73 -7.95
CA GLU A 92 -1.73 13.93 -9.08
C GLU A 92 -1.66 12.45 -8.72
N MET A 93 -1.26 12.09 -7.49
CA MET A 93 -1.28 10.70 -7.04
C MET A 93 -2.67 10.04 -7.09
N LEU A 94 -3.72 10.79 -6.78
CA LEU A 94 -5.10 10.27 -6.75
C LEU A 94 -5.72 10.22 -8.15
N ASP A 95 -5.36 11.17 -9.00
CA ASP A 95 -5.88 11.28 -10.37
C ASP A 95 -5.06 10.48 -11.40
N TYR A 96 -3.90 9.94 -11.00
CA TYR A 96 -3.03 9.19 -11.90
C TYR A 96 -3.69 7.90 -12.38
N LYS A 97 -4.09 7.91 -13.65
CA LYS A 97 -4.56 6.73 -14.36
C LYS A 97 -3.38 6.10 -15.06
N ALA A 98 -3.07 4.85 -14.73
CA ALA A 98 -2.04 4.07 -15.41
C ALA A 98 -2.17 4.23 -16.93
N PRO A 99 -1.06 4.47 -17.67
CA PRO A 99 -1.10 4.28 -19.11
C PRO A 99 -1.52 2.82 -19.34
N THR A 100 -2.63 2.65 -20.05
CA THR A 100 -3.10 1.32 -20.44
C THR A 100 -2.03 0.74 -21.36
N PRO A 101 -1.39 -0.39 -21.01
CA PRO A 101 -0.54 -1.07 -21.97
C PRO A 101 -1.43 -1.48 -23.15
N ALA A 102 -1.07 -1.01 -24.35
CA ALA A 102 -1.71 -1.39 -25.60
C ALA A 102 -1.51 -2.88 -25.89
#